data_AF-Q8ZYC6-F1
#
_entry.id   AF-Q8ZYC6-F1
#
_cell.length_a   1.000
_cell.length_b   1.000
_cell.length_c   1.000
_cell.angle_alpha   90.00
_cell.angle_beta   90.00
_cell.angle_gamma   90.00
#
_symmetry.space_group_name_H-M   'P 1'
#
loop_
_entity.id
_entity.type
_entity.pdbx_description
1 polymer ?
#
loop_
_entity_poly.entity_id
_entity_poly.type
_entity_poly.pdbx_seq_one_letter_code
_entity_poly.pdbx_strand_id
1 'polypeptide(L)'
;MSVCPALRRGEGGFVCGYTSKPIDPFSWYCIGNYTECPIFIRYTREEKTRAALPSKPEEAPKPLAEVLPLAPESAEAEFEKAIKPVIDNIVLKYDDLVKKLDNMWKEYEGDVVKIRRQWEVEKMSLLRAQEILNRTIGDYEKMLSGLELKKEFLPPESYENAKRDIEAKLGALRSLLEEVQSKYVALEEGLGAHFKRVLSTSTSAEVISLKLSLSKLDELLKEGKISRETYEKLKKELEELLK
;
A
#
# COMPACT_ATOMS: atom_id res chain seq x y z
N MET A 1 14.55 -24.29 -26.77
CA MET A 1 13.56 -23.34 -27.30
C MET A 1 13.00 -23.93 -28.58
N SER A 2 11.73 -24.33 -28.57
CA SER A 2 11.10 -25.00 -29.70
C SER A 2 10.34 -23.98 -30.55
N VAL A 3 10.71 -23.89 -31.83
CA VAL A 3 10.10 -23.00 -32.82
C VAL A 3 9.18 -23.83 -33.72
N CYS A 4 8.03 -23.27 -34.10
CA CYS A 4 7.09 -23.94 -34.99
C CYS A 4 7.77 -24.38 -36.30
N PRO A 5 7.66 -25.66 -36.71
CA PRO A 5 8.29 -26.17 -37.93
C PRO A 5 7.72 -25.55 -39.22
N ALA A 6 6.52 -24.96 -39.13
CA ALA A 6 5.89 -24.28 -40.25
C ALA A 6 6.19 -22.78 -40.32
N LEU A 7 7.07 -22.23 -39.47
CA LEU A 7 7.46 -20.83 -39.57
C LEU A 7 8.54 -20.66 -40.66
N ARG A 8 8.24 -19.91 -41.72
CA ARG A 8 9.19 -19.57 -42.79
C ARG A 8 9.50 -18.08 -42.80
N ARG A 9 10.72 -17.71 -43.19
CA ARG A 9 11.13 -16.32 -43.38
C ARG A 9 11.00 -15.96 -44.86
N GLY A 10 10.23 -14.92 -45.17
CA GLY A 10 10.07 -14.36 -46.52
C GLY A 10 10.71 -12.97 -46.63
N GLU A 11 10.72 -12.40 -47.83
CA GLU A 11 11.39 -11.14 -48.16
C GLU A 11 10.86 -9.91 -47.40
N GLY A 12 9.67 -10.02 -46.77
CA GLY A 12 9.05 -8.94 -45.98
C GLY A 12 8.65 -9.31 -44.54
N GLY A 13 9.09 -10.46 -44.00
CA GLY A 13 8.73 -10.88 -42.63
C GLY A 13 8.65 -12.39 -42.44
N PHE A 14 7.93 -12.83 -41.40
CA PHE A 14 7.67 -14.23 -41.15
C PHE A 14 6.31 -14.64 -41.70
N VAL A 15 6.23 -15.85 -42.25
CA VAL A 15 5.04 -16.39 -42.91
C VAL A 15 4.78 -17.78 -42.35
N CYS A 16 3.51 -18.09 -42.10
CA CYS A 16 3.10 -19.45 -41.74
C CYS A 16 3.02 -20.31 -43.00
N GLY A 17 3.80 -21.39 -43.05
CA GLY A 17 3.83 -22.34 -44.15
C GLY A 17 2.53 -23.14 -44.33
N TYR A 18 1.64 -23.18 -43.33
CA TYR A 18 0.33 -23.83 -43.46
C TYR A 18 -0.71 -22.93 -44.14
N THR A 19 -0.68 -21.63 -43.86
CA THR A 19 -1.71 -20.69 -44.35
C THR A 19 -1.19 -19.70 -45.40
N SER A 20 0.13 -19.68 -45.64
CA SER A 20 0.84 -18.73 -46.51
C SER A 20 0.57 -17.26 -46.18
N LYS A 21 0.10 -16.97 -44.96
CA LYS A 21 -0.18 -15.60 -44.48
C LYS A 21 1.02 -15.03 -43.71
N PRO A 22 1.29 -13.72 -43.82
CA PRO A 22 2.28 -13.05 -42.98
C PRO A 22 1.82 -13.07 -41.52
N ILE A 23 2.71 -13.48 -40.62
CA ILE A 23 2.45 -13.58 -39.17
C ILE A 23 3.64 -12.98 -38.42
N ASP A 24 3.37 -12.19 -37.39
CA ASP A 24 4.40 -11.75 -36.44
C ASP A 24 4.67 -12.85 -35.38
N PRO A 25 5.88 -13.44 -35.32
CA PRO A 25 6.17 -14.55 -34.41
C PRO A 25 6.18 -14.19 -32.93
N PHE A 26 6.26 -12.90 -32.58
CA PHE A 26 6.28 -12.45 -31.19
C PHE A 26 4.87 -12.23 -30.63
N SER A 27 3.93 -11.83 -31.49
CA SER A 27 2.52 -11.65 -31.14
C SER A 27 1.70 -12.93 -31.27
N TRP A 28 2.28 -14.01 -31.77
CA TRP A 28 1.63 -15.30 -32.00
C TRP A 28 2.39 -16.44 -31.32
N TYR A 29 1.69 -17.57 -31.10
CA TYR A 29 2.20 -18.78 -30.45
C TYR A 29 3.35 -19.50 -31.20
N CYS A 30 3.93 -18.89 -32.23
CA CYS A 30 4.91 -19.54 -33.12
C CYS A 30 6.28 -19.81 -32.46
N ILE A 31 6.63 -19.05 -31.42
CA ILE A 31 7.88 -19.20 -30.66
C ILE A 31 7.51 -19.63 -29.23
N GLY A 32 8.07 -20.75 -28.75
CA GLY A 32 7.85 -21.24 -27.39
C GLY A 32 6.65 -22.18 -27.24
N ASN A 33 5.45 -21.77 -27.67
CA ASN A 33 4.19 -22.50 -27.43
C ASN A 33 3.45 -22.93 -28.70
N TYR A 34 4.18 -23.34 -29.75
CA TYR A 34 3.58 -23.68 -31.04
C TYR A 34 2.65 -24.90 -31.01
N THR A 35 2.73 -25.74 -29.97
CA THR A 35 1.82 -26.87 -29.73
C THR A 35 0.42 -26.44 -29.34
N GLU A 36 0.24 -25.22 -28.85
CA GLU A 36 -1.06 -24.62 -28.50
C GLU A 36 -1.63 -23.79 -29.66
N CYS A 37 -0.87 -23.65 -30.75
CA CYS A 37 -1.30 -22.91 -31.93
C CYS A 37 -2.46 -23.64 -32.63
N PRO A 38 -3.63 -23.01 -32.80
CA PRO A 38 -4.80 -23.65 -33.40
C PRO A 38 -4.58 -24.03 -34.88
N ILE A 39 -3.73 -23.28 -35.59
CA ILE A 39 -3.34 -23.62 -36.97
C ILE A 39 -2.51 -24.90 -36.99
N PHE A 40 -1.55 -25.02 -36.07
CA PHE A 40 -0.68 -26.20 -35.97
C PHE A 40 -1.49 -27.45 -35.57
N ILE A 41 -2.42 -27.34 -34.62
CA ILE A 41 -3.27 -28.44 -34.17
C ILE A 41 -4.19 -28.94 -35.29
N ARG A 42 -4.79 -28.03 -36.07
CA ARG A 42 -5.66 -28.40 -37.21
C ARG A 42 -4.88 -29.16 -38.28
N TYR A 43 -3.74 -28.61 -38.71
CA TYR A 43 -2.93 -29.24 -39.76
C TYR A 43 -2.32 -30.57 -39.33
N THR A 44 -1.82 -30.69 -38.10
CA THR A 44 -1.29 -31.98 -37.62
C THR A 44 -2.36 -33.04 -37.42
N ARG A 45 -3.60 -32.66 -37.10
CA ARG A 45 -4.74 -33.58 -37.10
C ARG A 45 -5.07 -34.04 -38.52
N GLU A 46 -5.19 -33.11 -39.47
CA GLU A 46 -5.47 -33.42 -40.88
C GLU A 46 -4.38 -34.26 -41.54
N GLU A 47 -3.11 -34.01 -41.23
CA GLU A 47 -1.96 -34.76 -41.75
C GLU A 47 -1.93 -36.19 -41.21
N LYS A 48 -2.26 -36.39 -39.93
CA LYS A 48 -2.46 -37.74 -39.34
C LYS A 48 -3.65 -38.47 -39.97
N THR A 49 -4.74 -37.76 -40.27
CA THR A 49 -5.91 -38.36 -40.93
C THR A 49 -5.61 -38.74 -42.38
N ARG A 50 -4.81 -37.95 -43.10
CA ARG A 50 -4.38 -38.25 -44.48
C ARG A 50 -3.33 -39.36 -44.56
N ALA A 51 -2.43 -39.46 -43.57
CA ALA A 51 -1.40 -40.52 -43.53
C ALA A 51 -1.96 -41.91 -43.15
N ALA A 52 -3.19 -41.99 -42.64
CA ALA A 52 -3.84 -43.25 -42.24
C ALA A 52 -4.63 -43.94 -43.38
N LEU A 53 -4.64 -43.39 -44.59
CA LEU A 53 -5.32 -43.97 -45.76
C LEU A 53 -4.30 -44.64 -46.70
N PRO A 54 -4.44 -45.95 -47.01
CA PRO A 54 -3.55 -46.62 -47.95
C PRO A 54 -3.85 -46.21 -49.42
N SER A 55 -2.78 -46.12 -50.21
CA SER A 55 -2.72 -45.69 -51.60
C SER A 55 -3.10 -46.78 -52.62
N LYS A 56 -4.04 -46.51 -53.56
CA LYS A 56 -4.05 -46.81 -55.04
C LYS A 56 -5.49 -46.75 -55.67
N PRO A 57 -5.67 -46.64 -57.01
CA PRO A 57 -5.49 -45.43 -57.85
C PRO A 57 -6.74 -45.04 -58.69
N GLU A 58 -6.78 -43.76 -59.08
CA GLU A 58 -7.28 -43.16 -60.34
C GLU A 58 -8.55 -43.72 -61.04
N GLU A 59 -9.67 -42.99 -60.93
CA GLU A 59 -10.65 -42.84 -62.01
C GLU A 59 -11.39 -41.48 -61.89
N ALA A 60 -11.55 -40.79 -63.01
CA ALA A 60 -11.98 -39.39 -63.12
C ALA A 60 -13.53 -39.28 -63.33
N PRO A 61 -14.13 -38.08 -63.49
CA PRO A 61 -14.93 -37.44 -62.43
C PRO A 61 -16.39 -37.09 -62.85
N LYS A 62 -17.23 -36.68 -61.88
CA LYS A 62 -18.33 -35.66 -61.90
C LYS A 62 -19.53 -36.09 -61.01
N PRO A 63 -20.42 -35.16 -60.60
CA PRO A 63 -20.19 -33.82 -60.05
C PRO A 63 -21.06 -33.54 -58.80
N LEU A 64 -20.74 -32.45 -58.08
CA LEU A 64 -21.66 -31.61 -57.27
C LEU A 64 -22.63 -32.35 -56.32
N ALA A 65 -22.16 -32.63 -55.10
CA ALA A 65 -23.05 -32.75 -53.95
C ALA A 65 -22.61 -31.76 -52.87
N GLU A 66 -23.39 -30.69 -52.78
CA GLU A 66 -23.84 -30.09 -51.52
C GLU A 66 -22.73 -29.74 -50.50
N VAL A 67 -22.13 -28.57 -50.72
CA VAL A 67 -21.44 -27.84 -49.66
C VAL A 67 -22.50 -27.38 -48.66
N LEU A 68 -22.78 -28.22 -47.65
CA LEU A 68 -23.40 -27.78 -46.41
C LEU A 68 -22.51 -26.66 -45.82
N PRO A 69 -23.05 -25.47 -45.53
CA PRO A 69 -22.34 -24.52 -44.69
C PRO A 69 -22.32 -25.11 -43.28
N LEU A 70 -21.18 -25.67 -42.86
CA LEU A 70 -20.89 -25.93 -41.45
C LEU A 70 -20.90 -24.58 -40.74
N ALA A 71 -22.01 -24.29 -40.08
CA ALA A 71 -22.20 -23.08 -39.29
C ALA A 71 -21.05 -22.95 -38.26
N PRO A 72 -20.28 -21.86 -38.28
CA PRO A 72 -19.20 -21.61 -37.31
C PRO A 72 -19.72 -21.37 -35.88
N GLU A 73 -21.03 -21.22 -35.68
CA GLU A 73 -21.66 -20.89 -34.40
C GLU A 73 -21.45 -21.94 -33.30
N SER A 74 -21.27 -23.23 -33.65
CA SER A 74 -21.12 -24.30 -32.63
C SER A 74 -19.78 -24.25 -31.90
N ALA A 75 -18.70 -23.92 -32.59
CA ALA A 75 -17.36 -23.88 -32.00
C ALA A 75 -17.15 -22.63 -31.13
N GLU A 76 -17.75 -21.50 -31.51
CA GLU A 76 -17.73 -20.26 -30.73
C GLU A 76 -18.55 -20.40 -29.44
N ALA A 77 -19.72 -21.04 -29.50
CA ALA A 77 -20.56 -21.30 -28.33
C ALA A 77 -19.93 -22.31 -27.34
N GLU A 78 -19.19 -23.30 -27.82
CA GLU A 78 -18.45 -24.25 -26.95
C GLU A 78 -17.22 -23.60 -26.31
N PHE A 79 -16.49 -22.76 -27.05
CA PHE A 79 -15.37 -21.97 -26.52
C PHE A 79 -15.85 -21.01 -25.42
N GLU A 80 -16.96 -20.31 -25.65
CA GLU A 80 -17.55 -19.42 -24.66
C GLU A 80 -18.02 -20.21 -23.43
N LYS A 81 -18.68 -21.37 -23.59
CA LYS A 81 -19.09 -22.22 -22.46
C LYS A 81 -17.92 -22.79 -21.66
N ALA A 82 -16.78 -23.05 -22.28
CA ALA A 82 -15.62 -23.63 -21.59
C ALA A 82 -14.75 -22.56 -20.90
N ILE A 83 -14.62 -21.37 -21.48
CA ILE A 83 -13.70 -20.32 -21.00
C ILE A 83 -14.40 -19.35 -20.06
N LYS A 84 -15.68 -19.03 -20.28
CA LYS A 84 -16.47 -18.17 -19.39
C LYS A 84 -16.44 -18.61 -17.93
N PRO A 85 -16.62 -19.91 -17.56
CA PRO A 85 -16.49 -20.32 -16.16
C PRO A 85 -15.06 -20.19 -15.60
N VAL A 86 -14.02 -20.29 -16.45
CA VAL A 86 -12.63 -20.06 -16.04
C VAL A 86 -12.39 -18.57 -15.78
N ILE A 87 -12.86 -17.70 -16.69
CA ILE A 87 -12.82 -16.25 -16.53
C ILE A 87 -13.61 -15.84 -15.29
N ASP A 88 -14.85 -16.30 -15.15
CA ASP A 88 -15.71 -15.98 -14.02
C ASP A 88 -15.08 -16.43 -12.70
N ASN A 89 -14.48 -17.62 -12.64
CA ASN A 89 -13.79 -18.09 -11.43
C ASN A 89 -12.56 -17.21 -11.09
N ILE A 90 -11.73 -16.88 -12.08
CA ILE A 90 -10.57 -16.00 -11.87
C ILE A 90 -11.03 -14.61 -11.44
N VAL A 91 -12.01 -14.02 -12.14
CA VAL A 91 -12.54 -12.70 -11.86
C VAL A 91 -13.17 -12.66 -10.47
N LEU A 92 -14.04 -13.63 -10.12
CA LEU A 92 -14.65 -13.71 -8.79
C LEU A 92 -13.59 -13.85 -7.69
N LYS A 93 -12.59 -14.72 -7.89
CA LYS A 93 -11.51 -14.91 -6.92
C LYS A 93 -10.74 -13.62 -6.68
N TYR A 94 -10.35 -12.90 -7.74
CA TYR A 94 -9.61 -11.65 -7.59
C TYR A 94 -10.48 -10.49 -7.12
N ASP A 95 -11.77 -10.45 -7.49
CA ASP A 95 -12.73 -9.47 -6.99
C ASP A 95 -12.92 -9.61 -5.47
N ASP A 96 -13.06 -10.84 -4.96
CA ASP A 96 -13.12 -11.10 -3.52
C ASP A 96 -11.83 -10.70 -2.79
N LEU A 97 -10.66 -10.95 -3.42
CA LEU A 97 -9.37 -10.53 -2.87
C LEU A 97 -9.22 -9.01 -2.82
N VAL A 98 -9.64 -8.30 -3.87
CA VAL A 98 -9.63 -6.83 -3.92
C VAL A 98 -10.57 -6.26 -2.86
N LYS A 99 -11.81 -6.76 -2.76
CA LYS A 99 -12.75 -6.36 -1.70
C LYS A 99 -12.18 -6.56 -0.31
N LYS A 100 -11.46 -7.67 -0.08
CA LYS A 100 -10.79 -7.93 1.19
C LYS A 100 -9.71 -6.90 1.49
N LEU A 101 -8.88 -6.55 0.50
CA LEU A 101 -7.86 -5.49 0.65
C LEU A 101 -8.50 -4.13 0.93
N ASP A 102 -9.58 -3.78 0.23
CA ASP A 102 -10.31 -2.53 0.45
C ASP A 102 -10.90 -2.45 1.86
N ASN A 103 -11.45 -3.55 2.37
CA ASN A 103 -11.99 -3.60 3.73
C ASN A 103 -10.88 -3.45 4.78
N MET A 104 -9.76 -4.16 4.62
CA MET A 104 -8.60 -4.02 5.50
C MET A 104 -8.05 -2.59 5.48
N TRP A 105 -8.04 -1.95 4.30
CA TRP A 105 -7.62 -0.57 4.16
C TRP A 105 -8.56 0.39 4.89
N LYS A 106 -9.87 0.24 4.73
CA LYS A 106 -10.87 1.05 5.45
C LYS A 106 -10.78 0.90 6.98
N GLU A 107 -10.62 -0.33 7.46
CA GLU A 107 -10.41 -0.60 8.89
C GLU A 107 -9.15 0.10 9.40
N TYR A 108 -8.03 -0.05 8.67
CA TYR A 108 -6.78 0.63 9.00
C TYR A 108 -6.92 2.17 9.01
N GLU A 109 -7.58 2.76 8.01
CA GLU A 109 -7.84 4.21 7.99
C GLU A 109 -8.63 4.66 9.22
N GLY A 110 -9.71 3.95 9.55
CA GLY A 110 -10.55 4.23 10.71
C GLY A 110 -9.78 4.12 12.03
N ASP A 111 -8.98 3.06 12.18
CA ASP A 111 -8.17 2.84 13.38
C ASP A 111 -7.10 3.92 13.55
N VAL A 112 -6.40 4.30 12.48
CA VAL A 112 -5.38 5.36 12.55
C VAL A 112 -5.99 6.70 12.96
N VAL A 113 -7.16 7.05 12.41
CA VAL A 113 -7.87 8.30 12.80
C VAL A 113 -8.32 8.23 14.25
N LYS A 114 -8.88 7.10 14.69
CA LYS A 114 -9.32 6.89 16.08
C LYS A 114 -8.15 6.98 17.06
N ILE A 115 -7.05 6.28 16.77
CA ILE A 115 -5.83 6.30 17.60
C ILE A 115 -5.25 7.71 17.62
N ARG A 116 -5.25 8.45 16.51
CA ARG A 116 -4.78 9.85 16.49
C ARG A 116 -5.62 10.73 17.41
N ARG A 117 -6.95 10.60 17.40
CA ARG A 117 -7.85 11.35 18.29
C ARG A 117 -7.57 11.03 19.76
N GLN A 118 -7.39 9.75 20.10
CA GLN A 118 -7.04 9.33 21.46
C GLN A 118 -5.67 9.89 21.90
N TRP A 119 -4.69 9.83 21.00
CA TRP A 119 -3.35 10.36 21.26
C TRP A 119 -3.36 11.86 21.55
N GLU A 120 -4.10 12.69 20.82
CA GLU A 120 -4.14 14.13 21.09
C GLU A 120 -4.67 14.46 22.50
N VAL A 121 -5.60 13.66 23.02
CA VAL A 121 -6.11 13.80 24.40
C VAL A 121 -5.05 13.40 25.42
N GLU A 122 -4.43 12.23 25.26
CA GLU A 122 -3.43 11.70 26.20
C GLU A 122 -2.12 12.50 26.17
N LYS A 123 -1.75 13.01 24.99
CA LYS A 123 -0.60 13.90 24.77
C LYS A 123 -0.62 15.10 25.70
N MET A 124 -1.78 15.74 25.90
CA MET A 124 -1.90 16.88 26.81
C MET A 124 -1.57 16.50 28.26
N SER A 125 -1.95 15.29 28.67
CA SER A 125 -1.63 14.76 30.01
C SER A 125 -0.13 14.48 30.13
N LEU A 126 0.49 13.93 29.09
CA LEU A 126 1.93 13.65 29.07
C LEU A 126 2.76 14.95 29.08
N LEU A 127 2.38 15.96 28.31
CA LEU A 127 3.02 17.27 28.30
C LEU A 127 2.92 17.97 29.67
N ARG A 128 1.74 17.88 30.32
CA ARG A 128 1.58 18.39 31.69
C ARG A 128 2.49 17.65 32.68
N ALA A 129 2.62 16.33 32.56
CA ALA A 129 3.52 15.56 33.40
C ALA A 129 5.00 15.98 33.20
N GLN A 130 5.44 16.20 31.95
CA GLN A 130 6.77 16.73 31.65
C GLN A 130 6.98 18.13 32.24
N GLU A 131 5.97 19.00 32.20
CA GLU A 131 6.06 20.34 32.79
C GLU A 131 6.20 20.27 34.32
N ILE A 132 5.43 19.40 34.97
CA ILE A 132 5.54 19.16 36.42
C ILE A 132 6.94 18.65 36.76
N LEU A 133 7.47 17.67 36.02
CA LEU A 133 8.83 17.15 36.21
C LEU A 133 9.88 18.26 36.08
N ASN A 134 9.78 19.10 35.04
CA ASN A 134 10.70 20.23 34.85
C ASN A 134 10.63 21.23 36.00
N ARG A 135 9.43 21.56 36.49
CA ARG A 135 9.27 22.45 37.66
C ARG A 135 9.90 21.84 38.90
N THR A 136 9.64 20.56 39.17
CA THR A 136 10.22 19.86 40.32
C THR A 136 11.74 19.79 40.24
N ILE A 137 12.31 19.54 39.06
CA ILE A 137 13.77 19.62 38.84
C ILE A 137 14.28 21.02 39.17
N GLY A 138 13.65 22.07 38.65
CA GLY A 138 14.02 23.46 38.94
C GLY A 138 13.93 23.82 40.43
N ASP A 139 12.97 23.26 41.16
CA ASP A 139 12.85 23.47 42.60
C ASP A 139 13.98 22.77 43.38
N TYR A 140 14.39 21.57 42.97
CA TYR A 140 15.55 20.89 43.55
C TYR A 140 16.88 21.59 43.20
N GLU A 141 17.01 22.16 41.99
CA GLU A 141 18.18 22.97 41.61
C GLU A 141 18.29 24.26 42.45
N LYS A 142 17.16 24.91 42.72
CA LYS A 142 17.09 26.03 43.67
C LYS A 142 17.42 25.61 45.09
N MET A 143 16.99 24.42 45.52
CA MET A 143 17.33 23.88 46.83
C MET A 143 18.83 23.59 46.94
N LEU A 144 19.44 23.04 45.88
CA LEU A 144 20.87 22.77 45.82
C LEU A 144 21.70 24.05 45.89
N SER A 145 21.38 25.05 45.07
CA SER A 145 22.04 26.37 45.12
C SER A 145 21.83 27.07 46.47
N GLY A 146 20.64 26.96 47.05
CA GLY A 146 20.36 27.46 48.41
C GLY A 146 21.18 26.73 49.50
N LEU A 147 21.49 25.45 49.31
CA LEU A 147 22.37 24.67 50.19
C LEU A 147 23.83 25.11 50.04
N GLU A 148 24.29 25.34 48.81
CA GLU A 148 25.65 25.84 48.52
C GLU A 148 25.92 27.19 49.17
N LEU A 149 24.94 28.10 49.16
CA LEU A 149 25.03 29.39 49.86
C LEU A 149 25.13 29.25 51.38
N LYS A 150 24.62 28.16 51.96
CA LYS A 150 24.63 27.89 53.40
C LYS A 150 25.80 27.02 53.84
N LYS A 151 26.70 26.65 52.93
CA LYS A 151 27.83 25.73 53.17
C LYS A 151 28.67 26.12 54.38
N GLU A 152 28.95 27.41 54.57
CA GLU A 152 29.79 27.92 55.66
C GLU A 152 29.10 27.90 57.03
N PHE A 153 27.77 27.75 57.05
CA PHE A 153 26.96 27.76 58.28
C PHE A 153 26.51 26.35 58.71
N LEU A 154 26.90 25.31 57.98
CA LEU A 154 26.49 23.92 58.20
C LEU A 154 27.69 23.05 58.61
N PRO A 155 27.48 22.04 59.48
CA PRO A 155 28.48 20.99 59.71
C PRO A 155 28.84 20.30 58.38
N PRO A 156 30.12 20.02 58.11
CA PRO A 156 30.56 19.45 56.83
C PRO A 156 29.84 18.14 56.46
N GLU A 157 29.63 17.25 57.43
CA GLU A 157 28.91 15.98 57.20
C GLU A 157 27.44 16.19 56.86
N SER A 158 26.77 17.14 57.52
CA SER A 158 25.36 17.47 57.25
C SER A 158 25.18 18.07 55.86
N TYR A 159 26.13 18.91 55.42
CA TYR A 159 26.13 19.50 54.09
C TYR A 159 26.33 18.43 53.01
N GLU A 160 27.35 17.57 53.15
CA GLU A 160 27.66 16.54 52.16
C GLU A 160 26.57 15.46 52.04
N ASN A 161 25.87 15.15 53.14
CA ASN A 161 24.73 14.24 53.11
C ASN A 161 23.52 14.88 52.40
N ALA A 162 23.15 16.11 52.77
CA ALA A 162 22.05 16.82 52.12
C ALA A 162 22.30 17.07 50.62
N LYS A 163 23.55 17.39 50.27
CA LYS A 163 23.97 17.55 48.87
C LYS A 163 23.80 16.26 48.09
N ARG A 164 24.33 15.14 48.59
CA ARG A 164 24.18 13.83 47.95
C ARG A 164 22.72 13.42 47.77
N ASP A 165 21.87 13.66 48.76
CA ASP A 165 20.45 13.35 48.68
C ASP A 165 19.72 14.17 47.60
N ILE A 166 20.03 15.46 47.49
CA ILE A 166 19.45 16.34 46.46
C ILE A 166 19.97 15.96 45.07
N GLU A 167 21.27 15.70 44.93
CA GLU A 167 21.88 15.29 43.66
C GLU A 167 21.33 13.93 43.18
N ALA A 168 21.14 12.97 44.09
CA ALA A 168 20.53 11.67 43.76
C ALA A 168 19.09 11.83 43.26
N LYS A 169 18.28 12.67 43.92
CA LYS A 169 16.91 12.97 43.50
C LYS A 169 16.87 13.70 42.15
N LEU A 170 17.77 14.67 41.93
CA LEU A 170 17.92 15.37 40.66
C LEU A 170 18.29 14.40 39.52
N GLY A 171 19.23 13.49 39.77
CA GLY A 171 19.62 12.47 38.79
C GLY A 171 18.44 11.58 38.40
N ALA A 172 17.68 11.10 39.38
CA ALA A 172 16.49 10.28 39.15
C ALA A 172 15.40 11.04 38.36
N LEU A 173 15.11 12.28 38.73
CA LEU A 173 14.10 13.10 38.04
C LEU A 173 14.50 13.46 36.61
N ARG A 174 15.78 13.78 36.37
CA ARG A 174 16.30 14.08 35.02
C ARG A 174 16.24 12.84 34.12
N SER A 175 16.63 11.67 34.65
CA SER A 175 16.54 10.41 33.91
C SER A 175 15.08 10.08 33.55
N LEU A 176 14.15 10.27 34.49
CA LEU A 176 12.72 10.07 34.23
C LEU A 176 12.19 11.04 33.16
N LEU A 177 12.59 12.32 33.22
CA LEU A 177 12.19 13.30 32.22
C LEU A 177 12.69 12.92 30.82
N GLU A 178 13.95 12.51 30.70
CA GLU A 178 14.54 12.06 29.44
C GLU A 178 13.82 10.83 28.88
N GLU A 179 13.51 9.85 29.72
CA GLU A 179 12.76 8.66 29.33
C GLU A 179 11.36 9.02 28.79
N VAL A 180 10.65 9.90 29.49
CA VAL A 180 9.31 10.36 29.08
C VAL A 180 9.38 11.13 27.77
N GLN A 181 10.38 12.00 27.60
CA GLN A 181 10.57 12.77 26.35
C GLN A 181 10.91 11.85 25.17
N SER A 182 11.81 10.89 25.37
CA SER A 182 12.18 9.91 24.34
C SER A 182 10.97 9.10 23.88
N LYS A 183 10.18 8.57 24.83
CA LYS A 183 8.94 7.83 24.53
C LYS A 183 7.90 8.69 23.83
N TYR A 184 7.76 9.96 24.24
CA TYR A 184 6.86 10.91 23.58
C TYR A 184 7.24 11.13 22.11
N VAL A 185 8.52 11.38 21.82
CA VAL A 185 9.00 11.60 20.45
C VAL A 185 8.77 10.35 19.60
N ALA A 186 9.12 9.17 20.11
CA ALA A 186 8.91 7.91 19.39
C ALA A 186 7.43 7.66 19.05
N LEU A 187 6.51 7.96 19.98
CA LEU A 187 5.07 7.84 19.75
C LEU A 187 4.56 8.86 18.73
N GLU A 188 4.98 10.13 18.83
CA GLU A 188 4.55 11.18 17.89
C GLU A 188 5.07 10.92 16.48
N GLU A 189 6.31 10.45 16.32
CA GLU A 189 6.88 10.07 15.02
C GLU A 189 6.19 8.85 14.43
N GLY A 190 5.99 7.80 15.22
CA GLY A 190 5.33 6.57 14.78
C GLY A 190 3.89 6.83 14.35
N LEU A 191 3.09 7.46 15.21
CA LEU A 191 1.70 7.81 14.89
C LEU A 191 1.61 8.83 13.76
N GLY A 192 2.52 9.80 13.73
CA GLY A 192 2.61 10.79 12.67
C GLY A 192 2.87 10.17 11.28
N ALA A 193 3.69 9.12 11.20
CA ALA A 193 3.94 8.41 9.95
C ALA A 193 2.68 7.69 9.43
N HIS A 194 1.97 6.99 10.30
CA HIS A 194 0.71 6.32 9.96
C HIS A 194 -0.37 7.31 9.56
N PHE A 195 -0.50 8.41 10.30
CA PHE A 195 -1.46 9.47 9.99
C PHE A 195 -1.15 10.17 8.67
N LYS A 196 0.12 10.51 8.41
CA LYS A 196 0.55 11.06 7.10
C LYS A 196 0.24 10.12 5.96
N ARG A 197 0.44 8.81 6.14
CA ARG A 197 0.10 7.80 5.12
C ARG A 197 -1.40 7.85 4.81
N VAL A 198 -2.25 7.71 5.83
CA VAL A 198 -3.71 7.78 5.67
C VAL A 198 -4.15 9.10 5.09
N LEU A 199 -3.59 10.24 5.53
CA LEU A 199 -3.83 11.52 4.89
C LEU A 199 -3.47 11.42 3.40
N SER A 200 -2.25 11.09 3.03
CA SER A 200 -1.82 11.11 1.62
C SER A 200 -2.62 10.21 0.68
N THR A 201 -3.11 9.07 1.15
CA THR A 201 -3.76 8.05 0.32
C THR A 201 -5.28 8.00 0.45
N SER A 202 -5.85 8.53 1.53
CA SER A 202 -7.30 8.50 1.74
C SER A 202 -8.00 9.57 0.90
N THR A 203 -9.09 9.15 0.28
CA THR A 203 -10.10 9.98 -0.37
C THR A 203 -11.37 10.11 0.46
N SER A 204 -11.35 9.66 1.73
CA SER A 204 -12.50 9.80 2.62
C SER A 204 -12.81 11.29 2.86
N ALA A 205 -14.10 11.63 2.89
CA ALA A 205 -14.56 13.00 3.01
C ALA A 205 -14.03 13.68 4.29
N GLU A 206 -13.91 12.94 5.39
CA GLU A 206 -13.32 13.42 6.64
C GLU A 206 -11.83 13.79 6.48
N VAL A 207 -11.05 12.94 5.81
CA VAL A 207 -9.63 13.20 5.54
C VAL A 207 -9.45 14.38 4.57
N ILE A 208 -10.32 14.51 3.57
CA ILE A 208 -10.31 15.65 2.65
C ILE A 208 -10.67 16.95 3.39
N SER A 209 -11.67 16.94 4.27
CA SER A 209 -12.00 18.11 5.10
C SER A 209 -10.90 18.47 6.09
N LEU A 210 -10.20 17.47 6.65
CA LEU A 210 -9.05 17.66 7.53
C LEU A 210 -7.86 18.27 6.77
N LYS A 211 -7.56 17.79 5.56
CA LYS A 211 -6.52 18.40 4.70
C LYS A 211 -6.85 19.85 4.36
N LEU A 212 -8.08 20.13 3.94
CA LEU A 212 -8.49 21.48 3.54
C LEU A 212 -8.49 22.45 4.72
N SER A 213 -8.95 22.02 5.89
CA SER A 213 -8.95 22.84 7.10
C SER A 213 -7.54 23.08 7.65
N LEU A 214 -6.66 22.07 7.64
CA LEU A 214 -5.26 22.22 8.03
C LEU A 214 -4.46 23.10 7.07
N SER A 215 -4.60 22.91 5.75
CA SER A 215 -3.91 23.75 4.76
C SER A 215 -4.35 25.21 4.86
N LYS A 216 -5.64 25.47 5.09
CA LYS A 216 -6.16 26.84 5.25
C LYS A 216 -5.70 27.50 6.55
N LEU A 217 -5.57 26.73 7.63
CA LEU A 217 -5.00 27.21 8.90
C LEU A 217 -3.50 27.51 8.77
N ASP A 218 -2.74 26.65 8.08
CA ASP A 218 -1.30 26.85 7.85
C ASP A 218 -1.02 28.05 6.92
N GLU A 219 -1.86 28.29 5.91
CA GLU A 219 -1.79 29.50 5.07
C GLU A 219 -2.06 30.76 5.88
N LEU A 220 -3.10 30.76 6.71
CA LEU A 220 -3.45 31.92 7.54
C LEU A 220 -2.39 32.21 8.63
N LEU A 221 -1.70 31.18 9.13
CA LEU A 221 -0.55 31.33 10.03
C LEU A 221 0.68 31.89 9.27
N LYS A 222 0.98 31.37 8.07
CA LYS A 222 2.10 31.85 7.23
C LYS A 222 1.89 33.27 6.73
N GLU A 223 0.65 33.66 6.48
CA GLU A 223 0.26 35.03 6.14
C GLU A 223 0.23 35.97 7.37
N GLY A 224 0.47 35.47 8.58
CA GLY A 224 0.50 36.25 9.82
C GLY A 224 -0.86 36.79 10.26
N LYS A 225 -1.96 36.31 9.66
CA LYS A 225 -3.32 36.77 9.94
C LYS A 225 -3.90 36.22 11.25
N ILE A 226 -3.27 35.21 11.83
CA ILE A 226 -3.64 34.62 13.11
C ILE A 226 -2.40 34.37 13.95
N SER A 227 -2.51 34.61 15.26
CA SER A 227 -1.47 34.28 16.22
C SER A 227 -1.40 32.77 16.44
N ARG A 228 -0.25 32.29 16.91
CA ARG A 228 -0.03 30.87 17.23
C ARG A 228 -1.05 30.31 18.23
N GLU A 229 -1.49 31.13 19.19
CA GLU A 229 -2.53 30.77 20.15
C GLU A 229 -3.92 30.62 19.50
N THR A 230 -4.25 31.47 18.53
CA THR A 230 -5.54 31.39 17.81
C THR A 230 -5.56 30.19 16.88
N TYR A 231 -4.42 29.85 16.26
CA TYR A 231 -4.27 28.62 15.48
C TYR A 231 -4.51 27.37 16.34
N GLU A 232 -3.91 27.29 17.53
CA GLU A 232 -4.12 26.15 18.43
C GLU A 232 -5.56 26.06 18.95
N LYS A 233 -6.22 27.19 19.21
CA LYS A 233 -7.66 27.21 19.56
C LYS A 233 -8.55 26.72 18.42
N LEU A 234 -8.33 27.22 17.20
CA LEU A 234 -9.12 26.82 16.04
C LEU A 234 -8.87 25.36 15.64
N LYS A 235 -7.65 24.86 15.84
CA LYS A 235 -7.33 23.44 15.69
C LYS A 235 -8.13 22.59 16.69
N LYS A 236 -8.19 23.02 17.97
CA LYS A 236 -9.03 22.38 18.99
C LYS A 236 -10.53 22.44 18.68
N GLU A 237 -11.01 23.56 18.14
CA GLU A 237 -12.43 23.70 17.75
C GLU A 237 -12.78 22.83 16.54
N LEU A 238 -11.87 22.67 15.57
CA LEU A 238 -12.04 21.71 14.47
C LEU A 238 -12.02 20.26 14.97
N GLU A 239 -11.21 19.97 15.98
CA GLU A 239 -11.20 18.68 16.69
C GLU A 239 -12.50 18.45 17.49
N GLU A 240 -13.15 19.51 18.01
CA GLU A 240 -14.45 19.44 18.70
C GLU A 240 -15.63 19.26 17.73
N LEU A 241 -15.57 19.83 16.53
CA LEU A 241 -16.56 19.61 15.46
C LEU A 241 -16.50 18.21 14.84
N LEU A 242 -15.51 17.40 15.23
CA LEU A 242 -15.32 16.00 14.84
C LEU A 242 -15.92 15.00 15.86
N LYS A 243 -16.67 15.47 16.86
CA LYS A 243 -17.47 14.64 17.77
C LYS A 243 -18.75 14.12 17.12
#